data_AF-A0A8H4SAI5-F1
#
_entry.id   AF-A0A8H4SAI5-F1
#
_cell.length_a   1.000
_cell.length_b   1.000
_cell.length_c   1.000
_cell.angle_alpha   90.00
_cell.angle_beta   90.00
_cell.angle_gamma   90.00
#
_symmetry.space_group_name_H-M   'P 1'
#
loop_
_entity.id
_entity.type
_entity.pdbx_description
1 polymer ?
#
loop_
_entity_poly.entity_id
_entity_poly.type
_entity_poly.pdbx_seq_one_letter_code
_entity_poly.pdbx_strand_id
1 'polypeptide(L)'
;MAGSLPVSSPDEENSNASSLPRHYPNPGYLGMSSHSTIFNQVFSSTTAHAAAPQHDVQQPAPSISPVLTDSIQDLTLLEKGLFALSHLDQLDIPKLSSLVRSWLDRGVNLPLAAPFVPQSLKAVADWSNHPRPPWNISDYRIDARQRVRLLLESTQKPVVVQQDSSFELFLSQILGENLRLEALGIFLTAAARATLDTCSFPALFATDRQRRELTKTLSLIGDFCLETCLALDCLNDLQLVLQYENFIVHSQVDGDQSYHSWRRMGDVASSLFALGYHEKIDEGMHNIPIFLAELRRACFARIYAADKSLAIFLGRPPRIVKEYCFFQLPTHLEARNDEYAAGFDNLTQSSLSNVNWGTSSRTQDNPEPINYTADTRCSALFASLKEEVLLMFRKRHLNETERIRSANRFFANSTLPIMLI
;
A
#
# COMPACT_ATOMS: atom_id res chain seq x y z
N MET A 1 0.18 -33.08 70.93
CA MET A 1 1.43 -32.55 70.36
C MET A 1 1.68 -33.24 69.03
N ALA A 2 2.31 -32.53 68.09
CA ALA A 2 2.47 -32.86 66.66
C ALA A 2 1.26 -32.43 65.80
N GLY A 3 1.42 -31.73 64.68
CA GLY A 3 2.64 -31.25 64.03
C GLY A 3 2.29 -30.26 62.90
N SER A 4 3.24 -29.40 62.55
CA SER A 4 3.17 -28.49 61.41
C SER A 4 4.57 -28.43 60.76
N LEU A 5 4.63 -28.65 59.45
CA LEU A 5 5.78 -28.37 58.60
C LEU A 5 5.26 -27.71 57.30
N PRO A 6 5.89 -26.64 56.81
CA PRO A 6 5.62 -26.06 55.50
C PRO A 6 6.62 -26.59 54.46
N VAL A 7 6.21 -26.66 53.19
CA VAL A 7 7.11 -26.92 52.05
C VAL A 7 6.94 -25.84 51.00
N SER A 8 8.10 -25.37 50.56
CA SER A 8 8.49 -24.30 49.64
C SER A 8 8.00 -24.42 48.20
N SER A 9 7.74 -23.26 47.58
CA SER A 9 7.73 -23.03 46.14
C SER A 9 9.14 -23.06 45.53
N PRO A 10 9.26 -23.39 44.23
CA PRO A 10 9.88 -22.44 43.31
C PRO A 10 9.28 -22.40 41.88
N ASP A 11 9.47 -21.20 41.29
CA ASP A 11 9.79 -20.82 39.91
C ASP A 11 8.77 -20.87 38.76
N GLU A 12 8.56 -19.66 38.23
CA GLU A 12 7.90 -19.25 37.00
C GLU A 12 8.76 -19.58 35.77
N GLU A 13 8.21 -20.34 34.82
CA GLU A 13 8.63 -20.27 33.42
C GLU A 13 7.42 -19.87 32.58
N ASN A 14 7.46 -18.62 32.12
CA ASN A 14 6.45 -17.97 31.30
C ASN A 14 6.78 -18.24 29.83
N SER A 15 6.22 -19.30 29.26
CA SER A 15 6.33 -19.61 27.83
C SER A 15 4.97 -19.99 27.28
N ASN A 16 4.28 -19.01 26.68
CA ASN A 16 3.17 -19.24 25.76
C ASN A 16 3.16 -18.15 24.69
N ALA A 17 4.11 -18.24 23.75
CA ALA A 17 3.94 -17.66 22.43
C ALA A 17 2.97 -18.58 21.64
N SER A 18 1.66 -18.35 21.77
CA SER A 18 0.67 -19.09 21.00
C SER A 18 0.64 -18.58 19.56
N SER A 19 1.20 -19.36 18.64
CA SER A 19 1.02 -19.24 17.20
C SER A 19 -0.44 -19.41 16.81
N LEU A 20 -1.09 -18.35 16.29
CA LEU A 20 -2.48 -18.43 15.82
C LEU A 20 -2.63 -19.18 14.48
N PRO A 21 -3.70 -19.96 14.30
CA PRO A 21 -3.95 -20.74 13.09
C PRO A 21 -4.53 -19.89 11.95
N ARG A 22 -4.11 -20.19 10.71
CA ARG A 22 -4.60 -19.60 9.44
C ARG A 22 -6.13 -19.55 9.42
N HIS A 23 -6.69 -18.34 9.36
CA HIS A 23 -8.13 -18.11 9.13
C HIS A 23 -8.44 -17.96 7.64
N TYR A 24 -9.51 -18.64 7.22
CA TYR A 24 -10.16 -18.60 5.91
C TYR A 24 -11.15 -17.42 5.84
N PRO A 25 -11.51 -16.92 4.65
CA PRO A 25 -10.73 -15.92 3.89
C PRO A 25 -10.71 -14.55 4.58
N ASN A 26 -9.77 -13.66 4.26
CA ASN A 26 -9.87 -12.26 4.65
C ASN A 26 -10.98 -11.61 3.80
N PRO A 27 -12.20 -11.38 4.31
CA PRO A 27 -13.31 -10.94 3.47
C PRO A 27 -13.17 -9.46 3.07
N GLY A 28 -12.14 -8.77 3.59
CA GLY A 28 -12.02 -7.34 3.51
C GLY A 28 -13.19 -6.63 4.20
N TYR A 29 -13.44 -5.40 3.78
CA TYR A 29 -14.58 -4.61 4.19
C TYR A 29 -15.89 -5.21 3.69
N LEU A 30 -16.83 -5.40 4.62
CA LEU A 30 -18.19 -5.85 4.35
C LEU A 30 -19.18 -4.76 4.76
N GLY A 31 -19.83 -4.14 3.78
CA GLY A 31 -20.82 -3.10 4.02
C GLY A 31 -22.12 -3.60 4.66
N MET A 32 -23.03 -2.67 4.95
CA MET A 32 -24.32 -2.96 5.62
C MET A 32 -25.23 -3.93 4.85
N SER A 33 -25.12 -3.97 3.52
CA SER A 33 -25.90 -4.87 2.68
C SER A 33 -25.32 -6.29 2.61
N SER A 34 -24.17 -6.55 3.22
CA SER A 34 -23.58 -7.89 3.29
C SER A 34 -24.45 -8.81 4.13
N HIS A 35 -24.67 -10.03 3.63
CA HIS A 35 -25.42 -11.08 4.32
C HIS A 35 -24.88 -11.31 5.74
N SER A 36 -23.56 -11.36 5.91
CA SER A 36 -22.92 -11.51 7.22
C SER A 36 -23.29 -10.40 8.22
N THR A 37 -23.30 -9.14 7.76
CA THR A 37 -23.67 -7.97 8.57
C THR A 37 -25.13 -8.05 9.01
N ILE A 38 -26.03 -8.43 8.10
CA ILE A 38 -27.46 -8.60 8.40
C ILE A 38 -27.69 -9.70 9.43
N PHE A 39 -27.04 -10.86 9.28
CA PHE A 39 -27.20 -11.97 10.22
C PHE A 39 -26.68 -11.61 11.62
N ASN A 40 -25.52 -10.96 11.72
CA ASN A 40 -24.99 -10.51 13.00
C ASN A 40 -25.94 -9.51 13.69
N GLN A 41 -26.55 -8.60 12.95
CA GLN A 41 -27.54 -7.65 13.48
C GLN A 41 -28.83 -8.34 13.93
N VAL A 42 -29.33 -9.32 13.16
CA VAL A 42 -30.56 -10.08 13.50
C VAL A 42 -30.35 -10.96 14.75
N PHE A 43 -29.21 -11.63 14.88
CA PHE A 43 -28.94 -12.46 16.06
C PHE A 43 -28.60 -11.64 17.30
N SER A 44 -27.95 -10.48 17.15
CA SER A 44 -27.68 -9.55 18.27
C SER A 44 -28.96 -8.87 18.77
N SER A 45 -29.94 -8.62 17.89
CA SER A 45 -31.23 -8.06 18.28
C SER A 45 -32.18 -9.09 18.89
N THR A 46 -32.06 -10.37 18.52
CA THR A 46 -32.88 -11.46 19.11
C THR A 46 -32.45 -11.81 20.54
N THR A 47 -31.19 -11.53 20.91
CA THR A 47 -30.65 -11.77 22.27
C THR A 47 -30.93 -10.64 23.27
N ALA A 48 -31.43 -9.48 22.82
CA ALA A 48 -31.79 -8.36 23.70
C ALA A 48 -33.09 -8.57 24.52
N HIS A 49 -33.81 -9.68 24.31
CA HIS A 49 -35.04 -10.03 25.06
C HIS A 49 -34.97 -11.33 25.87
N ALA A 50 -33.78 -11.93 26.00
CA ALA A 50 -33.57 -13.04 26.92
C ALA A 50 -32.25 -12.85 27.65
N ALA A 51 -32.31 -12.34 28.88
CA ALA A 51 -31.19 -12.42 29.81
C ALA A 51 -30.92 -13.90 30.14
N ALA A 52 -29.89 -14.48 29.54
CA ALA A 52 -29.28 -15.75 29.93
C ALA A 52 -27.78 -15.74 29.59
N PRO A 53 -26.94 -16.46 30.36
CA PRO A 53 -25.50 -16.25 30.40
C PRO A 53 -24.83 -16.68 29.10
N GLN A 54 -23.76 -15.95 28.74
CA GLN A 54 -22.82 -16.34 27.70
C GLN A 54 -22.24 -17.73 28.02
N HIS A 55 -22.73 -18.74 27.31
CA HIS A 55 -22.00 -19.98 27.15
C HIS A 55 -21.25 -19.88 25.82
N ASP A 56 -19.93 -19.66 25.92
CA ASP A 56 -18.99 -19.99 24.86
C ASP A 56 -19.21 -21.46 24.48
N VAL A 57 -19.91 -21.68 23.37
CA VAL A 57 -19.88 -22.98 22.70
C VAL A 57 -18.59 -23.04 21.91
N GLN A 58 -17.50 -23.31 22.61
CA GLN A 58 -16.29 -23.87 22.01
C GLN A 58 -16.67 -25.25 21.44
N GLN A 59 -16.99 -25.29 20.16
CA GLN A 59 -16.90 -26.52 19.38
C GLN A 59 -15.40 -26.88 19.26
N PRO A 60 -14.98 -28.09 19.66
CA PRO A 60 -13.59 -28.50 19.56
C PRO A 60 -13.24 -28.71 18.08
N ALA A 61 -12.47 -27.78 17.52
CA ALA A 61 -11.81 -28.01 16.25
C ALA A 61 -10.69 -29.07 16.46
N PRO A 62 -10.49 -30.00 15.51
CA PRO A 62 -9.44 -31.00 15.65
C PRO A 62 -8.07 -30.31 15.73
N SER A 63 -7.31 -30.66 16.77
CA SER A 63 -5.92 -30.24 16.96
C SER A 63 -5.06 -30.83 15.85
N ILE A 64 -4.59 -29.98 14.93
CA ILE A 64 -3.51 -30.33 14.00
C ILE A 64 -2.37 -29.35 14.25
N SER A 65 -1.25 -29.90 14.70
CA SER A 65 0.04 -29.23 14.96
C SER A 65 0.54 -28.44 13.73
N PRO A 66 1.38 -27.40 13.92
CA PRO A 66 1.86 -26.57 12.81
C PRO A 66 2.96 -27.31 12.06
N VAL A 67 2.58 -27.99 10.99
CA VAL A 67 3.49 -28.25 9.88
C VAL A 67 2.95 -27.41 8.75
N LEU A 68 3.76 -26.50 8.21
CA LEU A 68 3.54 -25.88 6.91
C LEU A 68 3.34 -27.01 5.90
N THR A 69 2.10 -27.40 5.64
CA THR A 69 1.78 -28.39 4.62
C THR A 69 2.05 -27.75 3.27
N ASP A 70 2.96 -28.36 2.49
CA ASP A 70 3.30 -28.01 1.11
C ASP A 70 2.04 -28.00 0.22
N SER A 71 1.25 -26.94 0.28
CA SER A 71 0.13 -26.71 -0.62
C SER A 71 0.68 -26.45 -2.03
N ILE A 72 -0.03 -26.88 -3.07
CA ILE A 72 0.30 -26.59 -4.47
C ILE A 72 0.47 -25.07 -4.68
N GLN A 73 -0.32 -24.27 -3.96
CA GLN A 73 -0.21 -22.82 -3.98
C GLN A 73 1.14 -22.33 -3.43
N ASP A 74 1.58 -22.87 -2.29
CA ASP A 74 2.85 -22.52 -1.65
C ASP A 74 4.04 -22.89 -2.54
N LEU A 75 3.97 -24.04 -3.24
CA LEU A 75 4.97 -24.44 -4.25
C LEU A 75 4.99 -23.49 -5.44
N THR A 76 3.83 -23.06 -5.94
CA THR A 76 3.72 -22.12 -7.06
C THR A 76 4.31 -20.75 -6.72
N LEU A 77 4.02 -20.25 -5.51
CA LEU A 77 4.61 -19.00 -5.02
C LEU A 77 6.12 -19.10 -4.87
N LEU A 78 6.61 -20.23 -4.35
CA LEU A 78 8.05 -20.49 -4.23
C LEU A 78 8.75 -20.51 -5.60
N GLU A 79 8.18 -21.19 -6.60
CA GLU A 79 8.75 -21.25 -7.96
C GLU A 79 8.82 -19.87 -8.62
N LYS A 80 7.74 -19.09 -8.53
CA LYS A 80 7.72 -17.71 -9.02
C LYS A 80 8.75 -16.85 -8.29
N GLY A 81 8.91 -17.05 -6.97
CA GLY A 81 9.90 -16.33 -6.18
C GLY A 81 11.33 -16.67 -6.54
N LEU A 82 11.62 -17.94 -6.84
CA LEU A 82 12.93 -18.34 -7.32
C LEU A 82 13.26 -17.69 -8.68
N PHE A 83 12.28 -17.62 -9.58
CA PHE A 83 12.44 -16.96 -10.87
C PHE A 83 12.74 -15.47 -10.72
N ALA A 84 11.97 -14.75 -9.88
CA ALA A 84 12.20 -13.33 -9.67
C ALA A 84 13.54 -13.05 -8.97
N LEU A 85 13.87 -13.86 -7.96
CA LEU A 85 15.14 -13.77 -7.24
C LEU A 85 16.34 -14.00 -8.16
N SER A 86 16.26 -14.93 -9.11
CA SER A 86 17.36 -15.15 -10.05
C SER A 86 17.59 -13.96 -10.99
N HIS A 87 16.55 -13.18 -11.28
CA HIS A 87 16.68 -11.94 -12.06
C HIS A 87 17.16 -10.78 -11.18
N LEU A 88 16.67 -10.69 -9.94
CA LEU A 88 17.12 -9.71 -8.96
C LEU A 88 18.62 -9.85 -8.69
N ASP A 89 19.14 -11.07 -8.57
CA ASP A 89 20.56 -11.35 -8.36
C ASP A 89 21.47 -10.93 -9.53
N GLN A 90 20.91 -10.69 -10.72
CA GLN A 90 21.64 -10.17 -11.88
C GLN A 90 21.70 -8.64 -11.90
N LEU A 91 20.92 -7.96 -11.05
CA LEU A 91 20.88 -6.51 -11.00
C LEU A 91 22.02 -5.94 -10.16
N ASP A 92 22.55 -4.80 -10.60
CA ASP A 92 23.53 -4.03 -9.85
C ASP A 92 22.80 -3.12 -8.84
N ILE A 93 22.41 -3.71 -7.69
CA ILE A 93 21.66 -3.02 -6.62
C ILE A 93 22.36 -1.74 -6.14
N PRO A 94 23.70 -1.69 -5.94
CA PRO A 94 24.37 -0.44 -5.58
C PRO A 94 24.19 0.68 -6.61
N LYS A 95 24.31 0.38 -7.91
CA LYS A 95 24.11 1.39 -8.97
C LYS A 95 22.64 1.77 -9.12
N LEU A 96 21.71 0.83 -8.98
CA LEU A 96 20.28 1.12 -8.95
C LEU A 96 19.92 2.04 -7.78
N SER A 97 20.50 1.78 -6.61
CA SER A 97 20.35 2.65 -5.44
C SER A 97 20.89 4.05 -5.73
N SER A 98 22.04 4.18 -6.41
CA SER A 98 22.56 5.49 -6.83
C SER A 98 21.64 6.22 -7.81
N LEU A 99 21.02 5.51 -8.74
CA LEU A 99 20.04 6.08 -9.67
C LEU A 99 18.81 6.60 -8.93
N VAL A 100 18.25 5.79 -8.02
CA VAL A 100 17.07 6.19 -7.23
C VAL A 100 17.39 7.39 -6.34
N ARG A 101 18.55 7.42 -5.66
CA ARG A 101 18.98 8.60 -4.89
C ARG A 101 19.07 9.85 -5.75
N SER A 102 19.72 9.77 -6.92
CA SER A 102 19.81 10.91 -7.85
C SER A 102 18.43 11.37 -8.35
N TRP A 103 17.47 10.46 -8.49
CA TRP A 103 16.09 10.80 -8.85
C TRP A 103 15.36 11.51 -7.70
N LEU A 104 15.55 11.06 -6.45
CA LEU A 104 15.03 11.72 -5.25
C LEU A 104 15.62 13.12 -5.04
N ASP A 105 16.93 13.30 -5.29
CA ASP A 105 17.62 14.59 -5.16
C ASP A 105 17.07 15.68 -6.10
N ARG A 106 16.36 15.28 -7.17
CA ARG A 106 15.65 16.19 -8.08
C ARG A 106 14.29 16.63 -7.54
N GLY A 107 13.91 16.20 -6.33
CA GLY A 107 12.59 16.45 -5.75
C GLY A 107 11.46 15.61 -6.35
N VAL A 108 11.79 14.51 -7.05
CA VAL A 108 10.81 13.61 -7.66
C VAL A 108 10.72 12.33 -6.81
N ASN A 109 9.51 11.82 -6.59
CA ASN A 109 9.29 10.60 -5.82
C ASN A 109 8.02 9.88 -6.29
N LEU A 110 7.75 8.70 -5.74
CA LEU A 110 6.53 7.93 -5.93
C LEU A 110 5.34 8.62 -5.24
N PRO A 111 4.22 8.92 -5.95
CA PRO A 111 3.08 9.67 -5.42
C PRO A 111 2.51 9.26 -4.06
N LEU A 112 2.35 7.97 -3.81
CA LEU A 112 1.88 7.38 -2.55
C LEU A 112 3.03 6.78 -1.75
N ALA A 113 4.03 6.20 -2.43
CA ALA A 113 5.11 5.50 -1.74
C ALA A 113 6.25 6.41 -1.28
N ALA A 114 6.18 7.73 -1.51
CA ALA A 114 7.23 8.68 -1.16
C ALA A 114 7.82 8.50 0.26
N PRO A 115 7.03 8.32 1.33
CA PRO A 115 7.54 8.12 2.68
C PRO A 115 8.30 6.81 2.90
N PHE A 116 8.16 5.84 1.98
CA PHE A 116 8.71 4.50 2.09
C PHE A 116 9.93 4.28 1.19
N VAL A 117 10.09 5.05 0.10
CA VAL A 117 11.19 4.85 -0.86
C VAL A 117 12.58 4.89 -0.21
N PRO A 118 12.93 5.87 0.65
CA PRO A 118 14.27 5.93 1.24
C PRO A 118 14.62 4.70 2.09
N GLN A 119 13.67 4.24 2.90
CA GLN A 119 13.88 3.12 3.81
C GLN A 119 13.80 1.77 3.06
N SER A 120 12.95 1.65 2.04
CA SER A 120 12.97 0.50 1.11
C SER A 120 14.30 0.39 0.39
N LEU A 121 14.88 1.52 -0.05
CA LEU A 121 16.21 1.55 -0.67
C LEU A 121 17.30 1.07 0.30
N LYS A 122 17.26 1.54 1.55
CA LYS A 122 18.19 1.07 2.59
C LYS A 122 18.03 -0.44 2.84
N ALA A 123 16.81 -0.90 3.06
CA ALA A 123 16.52 -2.31 3.35
C ALA A 123 16.97 -3.23 2.21
N VAL A 124 16.75 -2.85 0.95
CA VAL A 124 17.20 -3.65 -0.21
C VAL A 124 18.72 -3.63 -0.36
N ALA A 125 19.37 -2.50 -0.10
CA ALA A 125 20.83 -2.42 -0.11
C ALA A 125 21.47 -3.30 0.97
N ASP A 126 20.96 -3.23 2.20
CA ASP A 126 21.41 -4.06 3.32
C ASP A 126 21.18 -5.55 3.01
N TRP A 127 20.00 -5.89 2.49
CA TRP A 127 19.66 -7.24 2.08
C TRP A 127 20.59 -7.77 0.96
N SER A 128 20.93 -6.93 -0.02
CA SER A 128 21.84 -7.30 -1.11
C SER A 128 23.29 -7.49 -0.64
N ASN A 129 23.70 -6.82 0.44
CA ASN A 129 25.05 -6.86 0.98
C ASN A 129 25.29 -8.02 1.96
N HIS A 130 24.24 -8.77 2.34
CA HIS A 130 24.41 -9.91 3.23
C HIS A 130 25.41 -10.93 2.64
N PRO A 131 26.41 -11.39 3.44
CA PRO A 131 27.44 -12.30 2.96
C PRO A 131 26.84 -13.54 2.31
N ARG A 132 27.23 -13.77 1.07
CA ARG A 132 26.85 -14.95 0.30
C ARG A 132 27.94 -16.01 0.44
N PRO A 133 27.67 -17.21 0.96
CA PRO A 133 28.61 -18.31 0.89
C PRO A 133 29.19 -18.50 -0.53
N PRO A 134 30.45 -18.94 -0.67
CA PRO A 134 30.99 -19.31 -1.97
C PRO A 134 30.22 -20.54 -2.51
N TRP A 135 29.40 -20.34 -3.54
CA TRP A 135 28.42 -21.35 -3.97
C TRP A 135 28.95 -22.35 -5.00
N ASN A 136 28.62 -23.63 -4.82
CA ASN A 136 28.37 -24.54 -5.94
C ASN A 136 26.89 -24.44 -6.39
N ILE A 137 26.50 -25.06 -7.51
CA ILE A 137 25.13 -24.96 -8.06
C ILE A 137 24.06 -25.47 -7.07
N SER A 138 24.34 -26.54 -6.31
CA SER A 138 23.42 -27.06 -5.29
C SER A 138 23.24 -26.10 -4.13
N ASP A 139 24.29 -25.43 -3.68
CA ASP A 139 24.26 -24.51 -2.55
C ASP A 139 23.49 -23.24 -2.90
N TYR A 140 23.62 -22.73 -4.14
CA TYR A 140 22.82 -21.60 -4.62
C TYR A 140 21.31 -21.92 -4.62
N ARG A 141 20.90 -23.11 -5.08
CA ARG A 141 19.48 -23.49 -5.09
C ARG A 141 18.90 -23.58 -3.68
N ILE A 142 19.68 -24.07 -2.72
CA ILE A 142 19.26 -24.17 -1.32
C ILE A 142 19.13 -22.77 -0.72
N ASP A 143 20.13 -21.92 -0.91
CA ASP A 143 20.13 -20.53 -0.43
C ASP A 143 18.98 -19.71 -1.04
N ALA A 144 18.83 -19.75 -2.37
CA ALA A 144 17.76 -19.04 -3.06
C ALA A 144 16.38 -19.46 -2.53
N ARG A 145 16.16 -20.76 -2.31
CA ARG A 145 14.92 -21.26 -1.70
C ARG A 145 14.73 -20.73 -0.29
N GLN A 146 15.77 -20.68 0.52
CA GLN A 146 15.69 -20.15 1.87
C GLN A 146 15.37 -18.66 1.88
N ARG A 147 16.02 -17.86 1.03
CA ARG A 147 15.74 -16.41 0.91
C ARG A 147 14.30 -16.15 0.47
N VAL A 148 13.79 -16.89 -0.53
CA VAL A 148 12.38 -16.75 -0.95
C VAL A 148 11.44 -17.12 0.19
N ARG A 149 11.71 -18.19 0.95
CA ARG A 149 10.90 -18.54 2.12
C ARG A 149 10.88 -17.43 3.16
N LEU A 150 12.04 -16.86 3.49
CA LEU A 150 12.12 -15.73 4.43
C LEU A 150 11.35 -14.50 3.93
N LEU A 151 11.42 -14.18 2.63
CA LEU A 151 10.61 -13.11 2.04
C LEU A 151 9.11 -13.39 2.17
N LEU A 152 8.67 -14.62 1.87
CA LEU A 152 7.27 -15.03 1.97
C LEU A 152 6.77 -15.01 3.42
N GLU A 153 7.52 -15.61 4.34
CA GLU A 153 7.21 -15.63 5.77
C GLU A 153 7.16 -14.22 6.36
N SER A 154 8.12 -13.36 5.99
CA SER A 154 8.11 -11.95 6.43
C SER A 154 6.90 -11.21 5.87
N THR A 155 6.55 -11.42 4.59
CA THR A 155 5.40 -10.78 3.94
C THR A 155 4.05 -11.27 4.51
N GLN A 156 3.95 -12.54 4.89
CA GLN A 156 2.73 -13.09 5.50
C GLN A 156 2.47 -12.57 6.92
N LYS A 157 3.49 -12.08 7.64
CA LYS A 157 3.31 -11.54 8.99
C LYS A 157 2.39 -10.31 8.95
N PRO A 158 1.28 -10.28 9.70
CA PRO A 158 0.42 -9.11 9.78
C PRO A 158 1.15 -7.90 10.37
N VAL A 159 0.90 -6.71 9.81
CA VAL A 159 1.38 -5.45 10.38
C VAL A 159 0.39 -5.03 11.47
N VAL A 160 0.87 -4.96 12.71
CA VAL A 160 0.04 -4.59 13.87
C VAL A 160 0.20 -3.10 14.13
N VAL A 161 -0.91 -2.38 14.08
CA VAL A 161 -0.95 -0.92 14.31
C VAL A 161 -2.01 -0.60 15.35
N GLN A 162 -1.64 0.20 16.33
CA GLN A 162 -2.51 0.77 17.37
C GLN A 162 -2.49 2.30 17.28
N GLN A 163 -3.43 2.98 17.91
CA GLN A 163 -3.59 4.44 17.80
C GLN A 163 -2.35 5.23 18.23
N ASP A 164 -1.57 4.71 19.17
CA ASP A 164 -0.32 5.28 19.69
C ASP A 164 0.93 4.81 18.95
N SER A 165 0.78 3.93 17.95
CA SER A 165 1.91 3.43 17.17
C SER A 165 2.59 4.57 16.44
N SER A 166 3.92 4.67 16.60
CA SER A 166 4.71 5.62 15.84
C SER A 166 4.92 5.14 14.40
N PHE A 167 5.21 6.10 13.51
CA PHE A 167 5.59 5.78 12.14
C PHE A 167 6.86 4.90 12.09
N GLU A 168 7.80 5.11 13.00
CA GLU A 168 9.02 4.30 13.10
C GLU A 168 8.74 2.84 13.45
N LEU A 169 7.82 2.57 14.38
CA LEU A 169 7.39 1.21 14.73
C LEU A 169 6.64 0.53 13.59
N PHE A 170 5.88 1.30 12.81
CA PHE A 170 5.25 0.80 11.60
C PHE A 170 6.29 0.43 10.55
N LEU A 171 7.25 1.33 10.28
CA LEU A 171 8.35 1.07 9.36
C LEU A 171 9.22 -0.10 9.79
N SER A 172 9.51 -0.27 11.08
CA SER A 172 10.33 -1.40 11.56
C SER A 172 9.65 -2.75 11.36
N GLN A 173 8.31 -2.82 11.38
CA GLN A 173 7.59 -4.06 11.05
C GLN A 173 7.67 -4.40 9.57
N ILE A 174 7.80 -3.38 8.72
CA ILE A 174 7.79 -3.51 7.26
C ILE A 174 9.20 -3.70 6.70
N LEU A 175 10.18 -3.04 7.32
CA LEU A 175 11.55 -2.83 6.84
C LEU A 175 12.61 -3.28 7.86
N GLY A 176 12.19 -4.01 8.91
CA GLY A 176 13.06 -4.50 9.98
C GLY A 176 13.94 -5.67 9.56
N GLU A 177 14.18 -6.61 10.47
CA GLU A 177 15.18 -7.68 10.31
C GLU A 177 15.04 -8.53 9.04
N ASN A 178 13.83 -8.65 8.48
CA ASN A 178 13.59 -9.39 7.25
C ASN A 178 12.88 -8.53 6.22
N LEU A 179 13.47 -8.42 5.03
CA LEU A 179 12.89 -7.70 3.90
C LEU A 179 11.53 -8.29 3.53
N ARG A 180 10.53 -7.43 3.34
CA ARG A 180 9.22 -7.80 2.81
C ARG A 180 9.13 -7.57 1.31
N LEU A 181 8.24 -8.31 0.65
CA LEU A 181 8.01 -8.15 -0.80
C LEU A 181 7.40 -6.80 -1.15
N GLU A 182 6.59 -6.20 -0.29
CA GLU A 182 6.05 -4.86 -0.56
C GLU A 182 7.17 -3.81 -0.64
N ALA A 183 8.13 -3.87 0.27
CA ALA A 183 9.28 -2.97 0.31
C ALA A 183 10.21 -3.16 -0.89
N LEU A 184 10.51 -4.42 -1.24
CA LEU A 184 11.27 -4.77 -2.44
C LEU A 184 10.56 -4.27 -3.70
N GLY A 185 9.24 -4.47 -3.78
CA GLY A 185 8.41 -3.97 -4.88
C GLY A 185 8.46 -2.46 -4.99
N ILE A 186 8.34 -1.72 -3.88
CA ILE A 186 8.43 -0.26 -3.86
C ILE A 186 9.80 0.22 -4.37
N PHE A 187 10.89 -0.43 -3.95
CA PHE A 187 12.22 -0.14 -4.47
C PHE A 187 12.32 -0.37 -5.98
N LEU A 188 11.83 -1.51 -6.48
CA LEU A 188 11.85 -1.84 -7.91
C LEU A 188 11.01 -0.88 -8.74
N THR A 189 9.84 -0.49 -8.23
CA THR A 189 8.97 0.53 -8.84
C THR A 189 9.63 1.90 -8.86
N ALA A 190 10.26 2.32 -7.76
CA ALA A 190 11.03 3.57 -7.70
C ALA A 190 12.19 3.54 -8.71
N ALA A 191 12.93 2.43 -8.80
CA ALA A 191 13.99 2.26 -9.78
C ALA A 191 13.45 2.32 -11.22
N ALA A 192 12.31 1.68 -11.52
CA ALA A 192 11.68 1.74 -12.84
C ALA A 192 11.19 3.15 -13.21
N ARG A 193 10.64 3.91 -12.24
CA ARG A 193 10.28 5.31 -12.44
C ARG A 193 11.52 6.19 -12.66
N ALA A 194 12.59 5.95 -11.89
CA ALA A 194 13.85 6.65 -12.06
C ALA A 194 14.50 6.38 -13.43
N THR A 195 14.42 5.15 -13.97
CA THR A 195 14.91 4.86 -15.32
C THR A 195 14.07 5.53 -16.40
N LEU A 196 12.75 5.63 -16.23
CA LEU A 196 11.86 6.35 -17.16
C LEU A 196 12.15 7.86 -17.18
N ASP A 197 12.36 8.45 -16.01
CA ASP A 197 12.55 9.90 -15.82
C ASP A 197 14.00 10.37 -16.07
N THR A 198 14.91 9.43 -16.36
CA THR A 198 16.34 9.69 -16.58
C THR A 198 16.73 9.35 -18.02
N CYS A 199 17.19 10.34 -18.78
CA CYS A 199 17.59 10.13 -20.17
C CYS A 199 18.92 9.37 -20.31
N SER A 200 19.85 9.55 -19.36
CA SER A 200 21.17 8.92 -19.40
C SER A 200 21.67 8.66 -17.98
N PHE A 201 22.12 7.44 -17.72
CA PHE A 201 22.81 7.06 -16.48
C PHE A 201 23.88 6.02 -16.83
N PRO A 202 25.08 6.45 -17.29
CA PRO A 202 26.08 5.56 -17.91
C PRO A 202 26.49 4.35 -17.07
N ALA A 203 26.35 4.42 -15.75
CA ALA A 203 26.66 3.32 -14.85
C ALA A 203 25.72 2.11 -15.05
N LEU A 204 24.50 2.33 -15.54
CA LEU A 204 23.48 1.29 -15.79
C LEU A 204 23.08 1.17 -17.26
N PHE A 205 22.94 2.29 -17.98
CA PHE A 205 22.53 2.29 -19.38
C PHE A 205 23.15 3.47 -20.14
N ALA A 206 23.66 3.18 -21.34
CA ALA A 206 24.23 4.16 -22.25
C ALA A 206 23.34 4.41 -23.49
N THR A 207 22.35 3.55 -23.73
CA THR A 207 21.43 3.64 -24.87
C THR A 207 19.98 3.53 -24.43
N ASP A 208 19.07 4.09 -25.24
CA ASP A 208 17.63 3.96 -25.01
C ASP A 208 17.17 2.50 -24.97
N ARG A 209 17.79 1.63 -25.76
CA ARG A 209 17.50 0.20 -25.76
C ARG A 209 17.82 -0.42 -24.40
N GLN A 210 19.03 -0.19 -23.87
CA GLN A 210 19.44 -0.70 -22.56
C GLN A 210 18.53 -0.15 -21.45
N ARG A 211 18.19 1.14 -21.51
CA ARG A 211 17.26 1.78 -20.56
C ARG A 211 15.90 1.08 -20.57
N ARG A 212 15.31 0.85 -21.74
CA ARG A 212 14.01 0.16 -21.88
C ARG A 212 14.06 -1.29 -21.38
N GLU A 213 15.13 -2.02 -21.69
CA GLU A 213 15.28 -3.41 -21.20
C GLU A 213 15.45 -3.45 -19.68
N LEU A 214 16.18 -2.50 -19.10
CA LEU A 214 16.27 -2.36 -17.64
C LEU A 214 14.90 -2.04 -17.04
N THR A 215 14.16 -1.06 -17.59
CA THR A 215 12.80 -0.73 -17.12
C THR A 215 11.90 -1.96 -17.16
N LYS A 216 11.88 -2.72 -18.26
CA LYS A 216 11.08 -3.95 -18.37
C LYS A 216 11.49 -5.00 -17.34
N THR A 217 12.79 -5.17 -17.10
CA THR A 217 13.29 -6.13 -16.11
C THR A 217 12.86 -5.73 -14.70
N LEU A 218 12.98 -4.45 -14.34
CA LEU A 218 12.52 -3.91 -13.05
C LEU A 218 11.01 -4.06 -12.89
N SER A 219 10.22 -3.71 -13.92
CA SER A 219 8.76 -3.91 -13.93
C SER A 219 8.38 -5.37 -13.76
N LEU A 220 9.05 -6.30 -14.45
CA LEU A 220 8.79 -7.74 -14.36
C LEU A 220 9.04 -8.30 -12.95
N ILE A 221 10.14 -7.92 -12.32
CA ILE A 221 10.45 -8.36 -10.94
C ILE A 221 9.49 -7.69 -9.95
N GLY A 222 9.13 -6.41 -10.19
CA GLY A 222 8.13 -5.70 -9.38
C GLY A 222 6.74 -6.33 -9.47
N ASP A 223 6.33 -6.77 -10.66
CA ASP A 223 5.11 -7.53 -10.88
C ASP A 223 5.09 -8.82 -10.08
N PHE A 224 6.20 -9.56 -10.06
CA PHE A 224 6.29 -10.73 -9.22
C PHE A 224 6.06 -10.41 -7.74
N CYS A 225 6.69 -9.35 -7.23
CA CYS A 225 6.53 -8.94 -5.83
C CYS A 225 5.06 -8.66 -5.53
N LEU A 226 4.40 -7.88 -6.38
CA LEU A 226 2.99 -7.50 -6.23
C LEU A 226 2.04 -8.70 -6.35
N GLU A 227 2.17 -9.50 -7.40
CA GLU A 227 1.32 -10.68 -7.64
C GLU A 227 1.45 -11.71 -6.52
N THR A 228 2.65 -11.82 -5.92
CA THR A 228 2.87 -12.67 -4.76
C THR A 228 2.18 -12.10 -3.53
N CYS A 229 2.29 -10.78 -3.26
CA CYS A 229 1.55 -10.15 -2.16
C CYS A 229 0.03 -10.35 -2.31
N LEU A 230 -0.52 -10.17 -3.51
CA LEU A 230 -1.94 -10.41 -3.81
C LEU A 230 -2.32 -11.88 -3.60
N ALA A 231 -1.49 -12.82 -4.05
CA ALA A 231 -1.75 -14.25 -3.93
C ALA A 231 -1.61 -14.80 -2.50
N LEU A 232 -0.98 -14.05 -1.59
CA LEU A 232 -0.92 -14.36 -0.17
C LEU A 232 -2.24 -14.01 0.57
N ASP A 233 -3.13 -13.24 -0.05
CA ASP A 233 -4.43 -12.83 0.49
C ASP A 233 -4.36 -12.11 1.86
N CYS A 234 -3.21 -11.49 2.14
CA CYS A 234 -2.93 -10.71 3.36
C CYS A 234 -3.00 -9.20 3.10
N LEU A 235 -4.08 -8.77 2.43
CA LEU A 235 -4.30 -7.39 1.99
C LEU A 235 -4.00 -6.37 3.10
N ASN A 236 -3.11 -5.43 2.80
CA ASN A 236 -2.64 -4.41 3.75
C ASN A 236 -2.40 -3.05 3.05
N ASP A 237 -2.18 -2.00 3.85
CA ASP A 237 -2.01 -0.63 3.36
C ASP A 237 -0.84 -0.51 2.37
N LEU A 238 0.29 -1.17 2.64
CA LEU A 238 1.49 -1.07 1.81
C LEU A 238 1.36 -1.85 0.50
N GLN A 239 0.66 -2.98 0.51
CA GLN A 239 0.32 -3.72 -0.71
C GLN A 239 -0.50 -2.84 -1.66
N LEU A 240 -1.49 -2.08 -1.17
CA LEU A 240 -2.26 -1.18 -2.03
C LEU A 240 -1.41 -0.02 -2.55
N VAL A 241 -0.53 0.54 -1.72
CA VAL A 241 0.45 1.55 -2.15
C VAL A 241 1.31 1.00 -3.28
N LEU A 242 1.92 -0.17 -3.12
CA LEU A 242 2.70 -0.84 -4.17
C LEU A 242 1.85 -1.09 -5.42
N GLN A 243 0.61 -1.58 -5.27
CA GLN A 243 -0.28 -1.90 -6.38
C GLN A 243 -0.58 -0.65 -7.22
N TYR A 244 -0.84 0.49 -6.58
CA TYR A 244 -1.03 1.76 -7.27
C TYR A 244 0.24 2.20 -8.01
N GLU A 245 1.40 2.16 -7.35
CA GLU A 245 2.66 2.61 -7.95
C GLU A 245 3.08 1.72 -9.13
N ASN A 246 2.89 0.41 -9.00
CA ASN A 246 3.08 -0.54 -10.09
C ASN A 246 2.14 -0.24 -11.26
N PHE A 247 0.86 0.06 -11.00
CA PHE A 247 -0.08 0.50 -12.04
C PHE A 247 0.44 1.73 -12.80
N ILE A 248 0.96 2.75 -12.09
CA ILE A 248 1.51 3.95 -12.72
C ILE A 248 2.69 3.61 -13.64
N VAL A 249 3.59 2.72 -13.22
CA VAL A 249 4.70 2.24 -14.09
C VAL A 249 4.15 1.62 -15.37
N HIS A 250 3.15 0.73 -15.29
CA HIS A 250 2.57 0.11 -16.48
C HIS A 250 1.80 1.10 -17.36
N SER A 251 1.13 2.08 -16.77
CA SER A 251 0.51 3.20 -17.49
C SER A 251 1.54 3.95 -18.35
N GLN A 252 2.76 4.13 -17.86
CA GLN A 252 3.83 4.82 -18.59
C GLN A 252 4.61 3.93 -19.58
N VAL A 253 4.79 2.64 -19.25
CA VAL A 253 5.54 1.69 -20.08
C VAL A 253 4.68 1.13 -21.22
N ASP A 254 3.48 0.65 -20.89
CA ASP A 254 2.57 0.01 -21.85
C ASP A 254 1.61 1.02 -22.50
N GLY A 255 1.44 2.19 -21.88
CA GLY A 255 0.52 3.24 -22.29
C GLY A 255 -0.89 3.05 -21.69
N ASP A 256 -1.57 4.17 -21.43
CA ASP A 256 -2.92 4.19 -20.85
C ASP A 256 -3.99 3.51 -21.72
N GLN A 257 -3.76 3.40 -23.03
CA GLN A 257 -4.64 2.67 -23.96
C GLN A 257 -4.53 1.15 -23.83
N SER A 258 -3.47 0.64 -23.20
CA SER A 258 -3.23 -0.79 -23.10
C SER A 258 -4.31 -1.45 -22.23
N TYR A 259 -4.72 -2.66 -22.63
CA TYR A 259 -5.63 -3.46 -21.81
C TYR A 259 -4.99 -3.80 -20.45
N HIS A 260 -3.67 -3.99 -20.40
CA HIS A 260 -2.92 -4.31 -19.20
C HIS A 260 -3.03 -3.19 -18.15
N SER A 261 -2.73 -1.94 -18.52
CA SER A 261 -2.82 -0.79 -17.61
C SER A 261 -4.26 -0.54 -17.16
N TRP A 262 -5.25 -0.69 -18.06
CA TRP A 262 -6.66 -0.57 -17.70
C TRP A 262 -7.14 -1.63 -16.71
N ARG A 263 -6.68 -2.88 -16.87
CA ARG A 263 -7.01 -3.98 -15.96
C ARG A 263 -6.41 -3.72 -14.58
N ARG A 264 -5.13 -3.37 -14.49
CA ARG A 264 -4.45 -3.05 -13.22
C ARG A 264 -5.16 -1.96 -12.43
N MET A 265 -5.63 -0.89 -13.08
CA MET A 265 -6.44 0.13 -12.42
C MET A 265 -7.73 -0.44 -11.79
N GLY A 266 -8.34 -1.45 -12.41
CA GLY A 266 -9.51 -2.13 -11.87
C GLY A 266 -9.18 -2.98 -10.65
N ASP A 267 -8.03 -3.65 -10.68
CA ASP A 267 -7.52 -4.44 -9.55
C ASP A 267 -7.18 -3.52 -8.37
N VAL A 268 -6.55 -2.36 -8.60
CA VAL A 268 -6.31 -1.32 -7.58
C VAL A 268 -7.61 -0.81 -6.97
N ALA A 269 -8.62 -0.51 -7.79
CA ALA A 269 -9.93 -0.09 -7.30
C ALA A 269 -10.59 -1.17 -6.42
N SER A 270 -10.45 -2.44 -6.81
CA SER A 270 -11.01 -3.57 -6.06
C SER A 270 -10.34 -3.73 -4.70
N SER A 271 -9.01 -3.64 -4.63
CA SER A 271 -8.25 -3.65 -3.37
C SER A 271 -8.61 -2.46 -2.47
N LEU A 272 -8.81 -1.26 -3.04
CA LEU A 272 -9.29 -0.09 -2.29
C LEU A 272 -10.64 -0.34 -1.62
N PHE A 273 -11.59 -0.96 -2.33
CA PHE A 273 -12.90 -1.31 -1.78
C PHE A 273 -12.78 -2.40 -0.71
N ALA A 274 -11.98 -3.44 -0.97
CA ALA A 274 -11.73 -4.51 -0.01
C ALA A 274 -11.02 -4.02 1.26
N LEU A 275 -10.21 -2.95 1.19
CA LEU A 275 -9.62 -2.30 2.37
C LEU A 275 -10.58 -1.33 3.08
N GLY A 276 -11.76 -1.05 2.51
CA GLY A 276 -12.75 -0.15 3.10
C GLY A 276 -12.41 1.34 2.99
N TYR A 277 -11.43 1.74 2.16
CA TYR A 277 -11.01 3.15 2.10
C TYR A 277 -12.01 4.09 1.40
N HIS A 278 -13.06 3.53 0.82
CA HIS A 278 -14.20 4.29 0.31
C HIS A 278 -15.13 4.77 1.44
N GLU A 279 -15.04 4.20 2.63
CA GLU A 279 -15.82 4.63 3.79
C GLU A 279 -15.17 5.82 4.51
N LYS A 280 -15.88 6.38 5.49
CA LYS A 280 -15.35 7.44 6.34
C LYS A 280 -14.13 6.91 7.11
N ILE A 281 -12.98 7.55 6.95
CA ILE A 281 -11.74 7.21 7.66
C ILE A 281 -11.72 8.03 8.94
N ASP A 282 -12.33 7.49 10.00
CA ASP A 282 -12.45 8.14 11.30
C ASP A 282 -11.40 7.60 12.29
N GLU A 283 -10.55 8.48 12.80
CA GLU A 283 -9.46 8.17 13.73
C GLU A 283 -10.00 7.55 15.04
N GLY A 284 -11.17 8.03 15.49
CA GLY A 284 -11.79 7.56 16.73
C GLY A 284 -12.50 6.20 16.60
N MET A 285 -12.93 5.80 15.40
CA MET A 285 -13.59 4.51 15.20
C MET A 285 -12.63 3.37 14.86
N HIS A 286 -11.46 3.67 14.29
CA HIS A 286 -10.55 2.63 13.78
C HIS A 286 -9.32 2.38 14.65
N ASN A 287 -9.12 3.13 15.73
CA ASN A 287 -7.96 2.97 16.64
C ASN A 287 -6.62 2.95 15.86
N ILE A 288 -6.51 3.78 14.82
CA ILE A 288 -5.33 3.90 13.97
C ILE A 288 -4.61 5.23 14.22
N PRO A 289 -3.29 5.27 14.03
CA PRO A 289 -2.52 6.50 14.18
C PRO A 289 -2.78 7.46 13.01
N ILE A 290 -2.58 8.75 13.27
CA ILE A 290 -2.88 9.84 12.31
C ILE A 290 -2.17 9.62 10.97
N PHE A 291 -0.89 9.24 10.97
CA PHE A 291 -0.14 9.03 9.73
C PHE A 291 -0.79 7.96 8.84
N LEU A 292 -1.38 6.92 9.44
CA LEU A 292 -2.00 5.83 8.69
C LEU A 292 -3.36 6.27 8.16
N ALA A 293 -4.15 7.01 8.95
CA ALA A 293 -5.38 7.62 8.47
C ALA A 293 -5.12 8.52 7.24
N GLU A 294 -4.03 9.29 7.27
CA GLU A 294 -3.60 10.16 6.17
C GLU A 294 -3.13 9.39 4.94
N LEU A 295 -2.37 8.31 5.13
CA LEU A 295 -2.00 7.41 4.04
C LEU A 295 -3.25 6.84 3.35
N ARG A 296 -4.23 6.37 4.13
CA ARG A 296 -5.50 5.83 3.59
C ARG A 296 -6.29 6.88 2.82
N ARG A 297 -6.39 8.11 3.34
CA ARG A 297 -7.00 9.26 2.66
C ARG A 297 -6.27 9.59 1.36
N ALA A 298 -4.93 9.57 1.36
CA ALA A 298 -4.11 9.80 0.17
C ALA A 298 -4.29 8.69 -0.88
N CYS A 299 -4.32 7.42 -0.46
CA CYS A 299 -4.62 6.27 -1.32
C CYS A 299 -5.97 6.45 -2.02
N PHE A 300 -7.04 6.74 -1.26
CA PHE A 300 -8.36 6.99 -1.84
C PHE A 300 -8.31 8.12 -2.88
N ALA A 301 -7.76 9.28 -2.49
CA ALA A 301 -7.67 10.47 -3.34
C ALA A 301 -6.93 10.21 -4.67
N ARG A 302 -5.76 9.54 -4.62
CA ARG A 302 -4.94 9.22 -5.79
C ARG A 302 -5.61 8.19 -6.70
N ILE A 303 -6.15 7.13 -6.13
CA ILE A 303 -6.79 6.05 -6.90
C ILE A 303 -8.08 6.57 -7.55
N TYR A 304 -8.88 7.33 -6.81
CA TYR A 304 -10.06 8.01 -7.37
C TYR A 304 -9.67 8.93 -8.53
N ALA A 305 -8.60 9.73 -8.39
CA ALA A 305 -8.14 10.61 -9.46
C ALA A 305 -7.63 9.88 -10.71
N ALA A 306 -6.93 8.76 -10.53
CA ALA A 306 -6.49 7.89 -11.62
C ALA A 306 -7.69 7.26 -12.35
N ASP A 307 -8.69 6.75 -11.62
CA ASP A 307 -9.93 6.20 -12.20
C ASP A 307 -10.60 7.20 -13.14
N LYS A 308 -10.81 8.44 -12.68
CA LYS A 308 -11.49 9.46 -13.50
C LYS A 308 -10.69 9.90 -14.70
N SER A 309 -9.38 10.08 -14.53
CA SER A 309 -8.50 10.51 -15.62
C SER A 309 -8.45 9.44 -16.72
N LEU A 310 -8.33 8.18 -16.33
CA LEU A 310 -8.27 7.06 -17.27
C LEU A 310 -9.64 6.78 -17.93
N ALA A 311 -10.74 6.89 -17.16
CA ALA A 311 -12.10 6.78 -17.69
C ALA A 311 -12.38 7.83 -18.77
N ILE A 312 -12.02 9.09 -18.52
CA ILE A 312 -12.17 10.18 -19.50
C ILE A 312 -11.30 9.91 -20.73
N PHE A 313 -10.02 9.63 -20.53
CA PHE A 313 -9.07 9.44 -21.62
C PHE A 313 -9.50 8.32 -22.57
N LEU A 314 -10.03 7.22 -22.03
CA LEU A 314 -10.47 6.06 -22.82
C LEU A 314 -11.93 6.11 -23.24
N GLY A 315 -12.71 7.08 -22.76
CA GLY A 315 -14.17 7.12 -22.94
C GLY A 315 -14.91 5.95 -22.29
N ARG A 316 -14.35 5.37 -21.22
CA ARG A 316 -14.92 4.24 -20.47
C ARG A 316 -15.65 4.72 -19.22
N PRO A 317 -16.61 3.95 -18.67
CA PRO A 317 -17.21 4.28 -17.39
C PRO A 317 -16.17 4.30 -16.25
N PRO A 318 -16.22 5.27 -15.34
CA PRO A 318 -15.41 5.23 -14.12
C PRO A 318 -15.88 4.10 -13.21
N ARG A 319 -14.95 3.49 -12.45
CA ARG A 319 -15.23 2.36 -11.56
C ARG A 319 -15.55 2.81 -10.13
N ILE A 320 -14.97 3.92 -9.67
CA ILE A 320 -15.10 4.39 -8.28
C ILE A 320 -16.11 5.52 -8.22
N VAL A 321 -17.39 5.20 -8.10
CA VAL A 321 -18.47 6.20 -8.16
C VAL A 321 -18.58 6.97 -6.83
N LYS A 322 -18.50 8.31 -6.89
CA LYS A 322 -18.47 9.19 -5.71
C LYS A 322 -19.66 9.00 -4.76
N GLU A 323 -20.84 8.70 -5.27
CA GLU A 323 -22.06 8.51 -4.46
C GLU A 323 -21.99 7.31 -3.52
N TYR A 324 -21.11 6.34 -3.79
CA TYR A 324 -20.86 5.19 -2.91
C TYR A 324 -19.58 5.34 -2.09
N CYS A 325 -18.99 6.54 -2.07
CA CYS A 325 -17.75 6.81 -1.36
C CYS A 325 -17.91 8.03 -0.45
N PHE A 326 -17.27 7.99 0.70
CA PHE A 326 -17.07 9.15 1.54
C PHE A 326 -15.81 9.89 1.07
N PHE A 327 -16.01 10.87 0.18
CA PHE A 327 -14.93 11.63 -0.45
C PHE A 327 -14.12 12.42 0.58
N GLN A 328 -12.89 11.97 0.85
CA GLN A 328 -11.97 12.56 1.81
C GLN A 328 -10.65 12.91 1.13
N LEU A 329 -10.10 14.05 1.53
CA LEU A 329 -8.77 14.47 1.15
C LEU A 329 -7.84 14.31 2.36
N PRO A 330 -6.56 13.94 2.14
CA PRO A 330 -5.58 14.01 3.21
C PRO A 330 -5.52 15.44 3.78
N THR A 331 -5.23 15.58 5.07
CA THR A 331 -5.10 16.90 5.69
C THR A 331 -3.80 17.59 5.25
N HIS A 332 -3.74 18.90 5.44
CA HIS A 332 -2.49 19.63 5.25
C HIS A 332 -1.58 19.30 6.43
N LEU A 333 -0.63 18.41 6.18
CA LEU A 333 0.44 18.12 7.11
C LEU A 333 1.65 18.88 6.58
N GLU A 334 2.19 19.78 7.39
CA GLU A 334 3.53 20.30 7.19
C GLU A 334 4.52 19.17 7.44
N ALA A 335 4.55 18.19 6.53
CA ALA A 335 5.73 17.37 6.36
C ALA A 335 6.85 18.35 6.02
N ARG A 336 7.72 18.61 7.00
CA ARG A 336 8.91 19.42 6.84
C ARG A 336 9.76 18.76 5.75
N ASN A 337 9.54 19.22 4.51
CA ASN A 337 10.24 18.74 3.31
C ASN A 337 11.77 18.85 3.45
N ASP A 338 12.26 19.68 4.38
CA ASP A 338 13.69 19.91 4.62
C ASP A 338 14.42 18.66 5.14
N GLU A 339 13.75 17.70 5.78
CA GLU A 339 14.38 16.45 6.26
C GLU A 339 14.38 15.33 5.20
N TYR A 340 13.50 15.41 4.20
CA TYR A 340 13.52 14.49 3.04
C TYR A 340 14.48 14.94 1.94
N ALA A 341 14.86 16.23 1.93
CA ALA A 341 15.80 16.84 0.97
C ALA A 341 17.22 17.05 1.52
N ALA A 342 17.45 16.91 2.83
CA ALA A 342 18.78 16.93 3.41
C ALA A 342 19.54 15.66 3.00
N GLY A 343 20.61 15.84 2.21
CA GLY A 343 21.37 14.78 1.58
C GLY A 343 21.69 13.57 2.47
N PHE A 344 21.73 12.42 1.79
CA PHE A 344 21.84 11.04 2.26
C PHE A 344 22.95 10.69 3.29
N ASP A 345 23.77 11.65 3.72
CA ASP A 345 24.98 11.37 4.49
C ASP A 345 24.87 11.63 6.01
N ASN A 346 23.82 12.31 6.50
CA ASN A 346 23.70 12.68 7.93
C ASN A 346 22.31 12.45 8.57
N LEU A 347 21.59 11.41 8.18
CA LEU A 347 20.35 11.02 8.87
C LEU A 347 20.68 10.36 10.22
N THR A 348 20.74 11.17 11.28
CA THR A 348 20.64 10.67 12.66
C THR A 348 19.19 10.28 12.93
N GLN A 349 18.95 9.20 13.68
CA GLN A 349 17.61 8.71 14.01
C GLN A 349 16.65 9.80 14.56
N SER A 350 17.18 10.89 15.13
CA SER A 350 16.43 12.03 15.64
C SER A 350 15.85 13.00 14.59
N SER A 351 16.25 12.93 13.32
CA SER A 351 15.66 13.74 12.23
C SER A 351 14.52 13.03 11.51
N LEU A 352 14.24 11.77 11.85
CA LEU A 352 13.06 11.03 11.38
C LEU A 352 11.91 11.09 12.41
N SER A 353 12.24 11.38 13.67
CA SER A 353 11.29 11.47 14.79
C SER A 353 10.48 12.76 14.82
N ASN A 354 10.79 13.75 13.96
CA ASN A 354 10.18 15.08 13.93
C ASN A 354 9.25 15.31 12.74
N VAL A 355 8.73 14.25 12.10
CA VAL A 355 7.62 14.38 11.15
C VAL A 355 6.39 14.83 11.93
N ASN A 356 6.21 16.15 12.03
CA ASN A 356 5.11 16.75 12.75
C ASN A 356 3.85 16.55 11.92
N TRP A 357 3.10 15.49 12.20
CA TRP A 357 1.79 15.20 11.61
C TRP A 357 0.69 16.16 12.11
N GLY A 358 1.05 17.40 12.41
CA GLY A 358 0.17 18.43 12.89
C GLY A 358 -0.63 19.06 11.75
N THR A 359 -1.92 19.27 11.99
CA THR A 359 -2.81 20.10 11.19
C THR A 359 -2.39 21.56 11.32
N SER A 360 -1.53 22.06 10.44
CA SER A 360 -1.28 23.50 10.39
C SER A 360 -2.45 24.21 9.71
N SER A 361 -3.01 25.18 10.43
CA SER A 361 -4.08 26.05 9.92
C SER A 361 -3.53 26.91 8.77
N ARG A 362 -4.22 26.90 7.62
CA ARG A 362 -3.93 27.81 6.50
C ARG A 362 -4.07 29.27 6.97
N THR A 363 -2.95 29.94 7.17
CA THR A 363 -2.92 31.41 7.27
C THR A 363 -2.65 32.00 5.89
N GLN A 364 -3.31 33.11 5.55
CA GLN A 364 -3.18 33.82 4.28
C GLN A 364 -1.72 34.23 3.95
N ASP A 365 -0.86 34.25 4.96
CA ASP A 365 0.55 34.64 4.87
C ASP A 365 1.54 33.49 4.61
N ASN A 366 1.08 32.23 4.52
CA ASN A 366 1.96 31.09 4.24
C ASN A 366 1.30 30.13 3.21
N PRO A 367 1.57 30.32 1.89
CA PRO A 367 1.03 29.42 0.88
C PRO A 367 1.58 28.00 1.09
N GLU A 368 0.71 27.01 0.91
CA GLU A 368 1.10 25.60 0.98
C GLU A 368 2.25 25.31 0.00
N PRO A 369 3.33 24.65 0.46
CA PRO A 369 4.41 24.26 -0.43
C PRO A 369 3.87 23.31 -1.50
N ILE A 370 4.26 23.53 -2.76
CA ILE A 370 3.94 22.61 -3.85
C ILE A 370 4.68 21.30 -3.59
N ASN A 371 3.96 20.34 -2.99
CA ASN A 371 4.47 19.03 -2.63
C ASN A 371 3.49 17.94 -3.11
N TYR A 372 3.86 16.68 -2.93
CA TYR A 372 3.06 15.54 -3.39
C TYR A 372 1.69 15.46 -2.70
N THR A 373 1.57 15.94 -1.46
CA THR A 373 0.31 16.01 -0.72
C THR A 373 -0.61 17.06 -1.34
N ALA A 374 -0.08 18.25 -1.65
CA ALA A 374 -0.78 19.31 -2.38
C ALA A 374 -1.28 18.80 -3.75
N ASP A 375 -0.41 18.12 -4.51
CA ASP A 375 -0.74 17.49 -5.80
C ASP A 375 -1.84 16.43 -5.66
N THR A 376 -1.80 15.61 -4.60
CA THR A 376 -2.83 14.59 -4.32
C THR A 376 -4.20 15.24 -4.13
N ARG A 377 -4.26 16.30 -3.32
CA ARG A 377 -5.52 17.01 -3.04
C ARG A 377 -6.05 17.71 -4.28
N CYS A 378 -5.18 18.39 -5.01
CA CYS A 378 -5.50 19.05 -6.27
C CYS A 378 -6.06 18.05 -7.30
N SER A 379 -5.35 16.94 -7.51
CA SER A 379 -5.74 15.87 -8.45
C SER A 379 -7.10 15.27 -8.10
N ALA A 380 -7.38 15.03 -6.81
CA ALA A 380 -8.66 14.49 -6.36
C ALA A 380 -9.82 15.48 -6.50
N LEU A 381 -9.59 16.77 -6.23
CA LEU A 381 -10.59 17.82 -6.47
C LEU A 381 -10.95 17.91 -7.96
N PHE A 382 -9.95 17.92 -8.84
CA PHE A 382 -10.20 17.86 -10.28
C PHE A 382 -10.89 16.56 -10.70
N ALA A 383 -10.61 15.45 -10.05
CA ALA A 383 -11.30 14.19 -10.31
C ALA A 383 -12.79 14.25 -9.95
N SER A 384 -13.14 14.89 -8.83
CA SER A 384 -14.54 15.11 -8.47
C SER A 384 -15.27 15.92 -9.55
N LEU A 385 -14.63 16.99 -10.04
CA LEU A 385 -15.17 17.81 -11.12
C LEU A 385 -15.32 17.00 -12.42
N LYS A 386 -14.30 16.21 -12.76
CA LYS A 386 -14.28 15.30 -13.91
C LYS A 386 -15.45 14.32 -13.89
N GLU A 387 -15.77 13.73 -12.74
CA GLU A 387 -16.93 12.84 -12.60
C GLU A 387 -18.26 13.56 -12.82
N GLU A 388 -18.42 14.75 -12.26
CA GLU A 388 -19.63 15.56 -12.45
C GLU A 388 -19.83 15.93 -13.94
N VAL A 389 -18.75 16.27 -14.63
CA VAL A 389 -18.74 16.49 -16.08
C VAL A 389 -19.12 15.23 -16.86
N LEU A 390 -18.57 14.06 -16.51
CA LEU A 390 -18.94 12.78 -17.12
C LEU A 390 -20.43 12.48 -16.96
N LEU A 391 -21.01 12.71 -15.78
CA LEU A 391 -22.44 12.53 -15.51
C LEU A 391 -23.30 13.46 -16.38
N MET A 392 -22.87 14.70 -16.59
CA MET A 392 -23.56 15.63 -17.50
C MET A 392 -23.54 15.15 -18.96
N PHE A 393 -22.42 14.60 -19.43
CA PHE A 393 -22.34 14.05 -20.79
C PHE A 393 -23.17 12.77 -20.98
N ARG A 394 -23.33 11.94 -19.95
CA ARG A 394 -24.17 10.73 -20.03
C ARG A 394 -25.67 11.07 -20.12
N LYS A 395 -26.08 12.20 -19.55
CA LYS A 395 -27.45 12.76 -19.65
C LYS A 395 -27.81 13.33 -21.03
N ARG A 396 -27.05 13.01 -22.10
CA ARG A 396 -27.28 13.45 -23.50
C ARG A 396 -28.65 13.09 -24.09
N HIS A 397 -29.41 12.18 -23.47
CA HIS A 397 -30.80 11.90 -23.84
C HIS A 397 -31.83 12.90 -23.26
N LEU A 398 -31.41 13.85 -22.42
CA LEU A 398 -32.24 14.95 -21.91
C LEU A 398 -32.21 16.14 -22.88
N ASN A 399 -33.32 16.87 -22.97
CA ASN A 399 -33.46 18.05 -23.83
C ASN A 399 -32.37 19.10 -23.49
N GLU A 400 -31.90 19.85 -24.50
CA GLU A 400 -30.81 20.83 -24.37
C GLU A 400 -31.04 21.86 -23.23
N THR A 401 -32.29 22.22 -22.99
CA THR A 401 -32.72 23.10 -21.89
C THR A 401 -32.51 22.51 -20.49
N GLU A 402 -32.66 21.19 -20.33
CA GLU A 402 -32.41 20.50 -19.05
C GLU A 402 -30.92 20.36 -18.78
N ARG A 403 -30.11 20.20 -19.83
CA ARG A 403 -28.64 20.24 -19.75
C ARG A 403 -28.15 21.60 -19.28
N ILE A 404 -28.63 22.69 -19.88
CA ILE A 404 -28.27 24.06 -19.50
C ILE A 404 -28.71 24.37 -18.06
N ARG A 405 -29.90 23.94 -17.63
CA ARG A 405 -30.32 24.10 -16.23
C ARG A 405 -29.45 23.31 -15.25
N SER A 406 -29.08 22.07 -15.59
CA SER A 406 -28.21 21.25 -14.73
C SER A 406 -26.80 21.84 -14.64
N ALA A 407 -26.25 22.34 -15.74
CA ALA A 407 -24.97 23.03 -15.77
C ALA A 407 -25.02 24.37 -15.02
N ASN A 408 -26.08 25.15 -15.15
CA ASN A 408 -26.22 26.42 -14.42
C ASN A 408 -26.40 26.21 -12.90
N ARG A 409 -27.15 25.17 -12.48
CA ARG A 409 -27.20 24.77 -11.06
C ARG A 409 -25.85 24.33 -10.53
N PHE A 410 -25.07 23.67 -11.39
CA PHE A 410 -23.73 23.22 -11.07
C PHE A 410 -22.79 24.40 -10.82
N PHE A 411 -22.70 25.35 -11.76
CA PHE A 411 -21.88 26.56 -11.59
C PHE A 411 -22.37 27.46 -10.43
N ALA A 412 -23.66 27.43 -10.11
CA ALA A 412 -24.19 28.18 -8.97
C ALA A 412 -23.87 27.55 -7.60
N ASN A 413 -23.67 26.23 -7.53
CA ASN A 413 -23.43 25.50 -6.29
C ASN A 413 -21.95 25.12 -6.08
N SER A 414 -21.11 25.24 -7.10
CA SER A 414 -19.67 24.98 -7.01
C SER A 414 -18.98 26.11 -6.25
N THR A 415 -18.48 25.84 -5.05
CA THR A 415 -17.64 26.76 -4.24
C THR A 415 -16.17 26.80 -4.69
N LEU A 416 -15.80 26.06 -5.73
CA LEU A 416 -14.45 26.05 -6.28
C LEU A 416 -14.33 27.09 -7.40
N PRO A 417 -13.37 28.03 -7.35
CA PRO A 417 -13.11 28.93 -8.45
C PRO A 417 -12.61 28.10 -9.64
N ILE A 418 -13.48 27.87 -10.62
CA ILE A 418 -13.14 27.24 -11.89
C ILE A 418 -12.34 28.26 -12.68
N MET A 419 -11.02 28.26 -12.49
CA MET A 419 -10.08 28.88 -13.41
C MET A 419 -9.11 27.80 -13.87
N LEU A 420 -9.09 27.56 -15.18
CA LEU A 420 -8.28 26.60 -15.96
C LEU A 420 -8.94 25.23 -16.23
N ILE A 421 -9.68 25.22 -17.34
CA ILE A 421 -9.78 24.09 -18.27
C ILE A 421 -8.44 23.93 -18.98
#